data_AF-Q98HH1-F1
#
_entry.id   AF-Q98HH1-F1
#
_cell.length_a   1.000
_cell.length_b   1.000
_cell.length_c   1.000
_cell.angle_alpha   90.00
_cell.angle_beta   90.00
_cell.angle_gamma   90.00
#
_symmetry.space_group_name_H-M   'P 1'
#
loop_
_entity.id
_entity.type
_entity.pdbx_description
1 polymer ?
#
loop_
_entity_poly.entity_id
_entity_poly.type
_entity_poly.pdbx_seq_one_letter_code
_entity_poly.pdbx_strand_id
1 'polypeptide(L)' 'MMNSVIDTVAERLGNTRAVCRKCYIHPQVFEAWLQGRLLAEMAEANKRKRPIEGLDDEEALVLRWLKTHQR' A
#
# COMPACT_ATOMS: atom_id res chain seq x y z
N MET A 1 -16.04 3.52 3.93
CA MET A 1 -14.98 2.55 4.27
C MET A 1 -13.58 3.04 3.88
N MET A 2 -13.31 3.47 2.64
CA MET A 2 -11.97 3.98 2.28
C MET A 2 -11.58 5.27 3.02
N ASN A 3 -12.49 6.23 3.15
CA ASN A 3 -12.20 7.48 3.87
C ASN A 3 -11.86 7.24 5.35
N SER A 4 -12.56 6.33 6.04
CA SER A 4 -12.29 6.03 7.45
C SER A 4 -10.90 5.40 7.67
N VAL A 5 -10.41 4.60 6.70
CA VAL A 5 -9.03 4.09 6.74
C VAL A 5 -8.03 5.23 6.58
N ILE A 6 -8.26 6.14 5.64
CA ILE A 6 -7.37 7.30 5.45
C ILE A 6 -7.43 8.23 6.67
N ASP A 7 -8.58 8.35 7.33
CA ASP A 7 -8.72 9.12 8.56
C ASP A 7 -7.85 8.54 9.69
N THR A 8 -7.78 7.21 9.79
CA THR A 8 -6.89 6.53 10.73
C THR A 8 -5.41 6.83 10.42
N VAL A 9 -5.03 6.83 9.14
CA VAL A 9 -3.66 7.17 8.72
C VAL A 9 -3.35 8.65 9.00
N ALA A 10 -4.31 9.53 8.72
CA ALA A 10 -4.23 10.97 8.95
C ALA A 10 -4.04 11.30 10.43
N GLU A 11 -4.81 10.66 11.31
CA GLU A 11 -4.69 10.78 12.77
C GLU A 11 -3.30 10.34 13.25
N ARG A 12 -2.82 9.17 12.80
CA ARG A 12 -1.50 8.65 13.19
C ARG A 12 -0.34 9.53 12.75
N LEU A 13 -0.47 10.16 11.58
CA LEU A 13 0.59 11.00 10.99
C LEU A 13 0.44 12.49 11.31
N GLY A 14 -0.60 12.90 12.06
CA GLY A 14 -0.87 14.31 12.37
C GLY A 14 -1.14 15.17 11.14
N ASN A 15 -1.73 14.59 10.09
CA ASN A 15 -1.94 15.25 8.80
C ASN A 15 -3.42 15.25 8.40
N THR A 16 -3.79 16.02 7.37
CA THR A 16 -5.15 15.96 6.81
C THR A 16 -5.29 14.80 5.82
N ARG A 17 -6.53 14.34 5.58
CA ARG A 17 -6.84 13.35 4.55
C ARG A 17 -6.27 13.72 3.19
N ALA A 18 -6.33 14.99 2.82
CA ALA A 18 -5.82 15.50 1.55
C ALA A 18 -4.28 15.36 1.47
N VAL A 19 -3.57 15.69 2.56
CA VAL A 19 -2.11 15.53 2.63
C VAL A 19 -1.71 14.06 2.62
N CYS A 20 -2.39 13.19 3.37
CA CYS A 20 -2.09 11.75 3.37
C CYS A 20 -2.25 11.13 1.98
N ARG A 21 -3.33 11.47 1.25
CA ARG A 21 -3.53 10.99 -0.13
C ARG A 21 -2.46 11.47 -1.11
N LYS A 22 -1.96 12.69 -0.92
CA LYS A 22 -1.00 13.29 -1.86
C LYS A 22 0.45 12.92 -1.56
N CYS A 23 0.81 12.78 -0.29
CA CYS A 23 2.21 12.73 0.13
C CYS A 23 2.62 11.45 0.86
N TYR A 24 1.68 10.68 1.42
CA TYR A 24 2.01 9.52 2.26
C TYR A 24 1.54 8.19 1.69
N ILE A 25 0.39 8.16 1.01
CA ILE A 25 -0.19 6.92 0.47
C ILE A 25 0.09 6.87 -1.02
N HIS A 26 0.76 5.80 -1.46
CA HIS A 26 1.07 5.61 -2.88
C HIS A 26 -0.22 5.47 -3.71
N PRO A 27 -0.40 6.23 -4.81
CA PRO A 27 -1.66 6.26 -5.58
C PRO A 27 -2.16 4.89 -6.05
N GLN A 28 -1.23 3.99 -6.41
CA GLN A 28 -1.53 2.64 -6.84
C GLN A 28 -2.35 1.84 -5.80
N VAL A 29 -2.19 2.11 -4.50
CA VAL A 29 -2.95 1.41 -3.45
C VAL A 29 -4.45 1.70 -3.60
N PHE A 30 -4.79 2.96 -3.92
CA PHE A 30 -6.18 3.35 -4.15
C PHE A 30 -6.71 2.80 -5.46
N GLU A 31 -5.93 2.89 -6.53
CA GLU A 31 -6.33 2.40 -7.86
C GLU A 31 -6.64 0.89 -7.81
N ALA A 32 -5.73 0.09 -7.25
CA ALA A 32 -5.91 -1.34 -7.11
C ALA A 32 -7.06 -1.71 -6.17
N TRP A 33 -7.29 -0.95 -5.09
CA TRP A 33 -8.44 -1.17 -4.19
C TRP A 33 -9.76 -0.86 -4.90
N LEU A 34 -9.87 0.29 -5.56
CA LEU A 34 -11.08 0.72 -6.26
C LEU A 34 -11.44 -0.20 -7.42
N GLN A 35 -10.45 -0.82 -8.06
CA GLN A 35 -10.62 -1.81 -9.12
C GLN A 35 -10.83 -3.24 -8.59
N GLY A 36 -10.82 -3.45 -7.26
CA GLY A 36 -10.96 -4.78 -6.66
C GLY A 36 -9.79 -5.73 -6.92
N ARG A 37 -8.62 -5.21 -7.34
CA ARG A 37 -7.44 -6.02 -7.71
C ARG A 37 -6.44 -6.19 -6.56
N LEU A 38 -6.43 -5.28 -5.58
CA LEU A 38 -5.39 -5.19 -4.56
C LEU A 38 -5.10 -6.52 -3.84
N LEU A 39 -6.13 -7.23 -3.38
CA LEU A 39 -5.95 -8.50 -2.65
C LEU A 39 -5.33 -9.60 -3.53
N ALA A 40 -5.80 -9.74 -4.76
CA ALA A 40 -5.29 -10.73 -5.69
C ALA A 40 -3.83 -10.45 -6.07
N GLU A 41 -3.49 -9.17 -6.29
CA GLU A 41 -2.13 -8.76 -6.61
C GLU A 41 -1.18 -8.91 -5.43
N MET A 42 -1.62 -8.59 -4.21
CA MET A 42 -0.83 -8.84 -3.00
C MET A 42 -0.58 -10.34 -2.82
N ALA A 43 -1.58 -11.19 -3.05
CA ALA A 43 -1.40 -12.64 -3.02
C ALA A 43 -0.37 -13.12 -4.06
N GLU A 44 -0.40 -12.57 -5.27
CA GLU A 44 0.58 -12.88 -6.33
C GLU A 44 1.99 -12.40 -5.96
N ALA A 45 2.12 -11.18 -5.43
CA ALA A 45 3.39 -10.65 -4.94
C ALA A 45 3.96 -11.47 -3.77
N ASN A 46 3.08 -12.11 -2.99
CA ASN A 46 3.47 -12.97 -1.88
C ASN A 46 3.96 -14.37 -2.32
N LYS A 47 3.56 -14.87 -3.49
CA LYS A 47 4.08 -16.16 -4.01
C LYS A 47 5.59 -16.15 -4.20
N ARG A 48 6.17 -14.98 -4.47
CA ARG A 48 7.61 -14.76 -4.59
C ARG A 48 8.20 -14.23 -3.28
N LYS A 49 7.76 -14.76 -2.14
CA LYS A 49 8.29 -14.38 -0.82
C LYS A 49 9.78 -14.65 -0.80
N ARG A 50 10.55 -13.56 -0.82
CA ARG A 50 11.99 -13.55 -0.65
C ARG A 50 12.28 -12.55 0.46
N PRO A 51 13.03 -12.96 1.50
CA PRO A 51 13.50 -12.03 2.51
C PRO A 51 14.22 -10.87 1.84
N ILE A 52 13.95 -9.66 2.29
CA ILE A 52 14.70 -8.47 1.91
C ILE A 52 15.37 -7.99 3.18
N GLU A 53 16.69 -7.90 3.15
CA GLU A 53 17.47 -7.47 4.31
C GLU A 53 16.99 -6.10 4.80
N GLY A 54 16.71 -6.00 6.10
CA GLY A 54 16.23 -4.77 6.74
C GLY A 54 14.73 -4.50 6.64
N LEU A 55 13.93 -5.39 6.02
CA LEU A 55 12.46 -5.27 5.97
C LEU A 55 11.78 -6.45 6.64
N ASP A 56 10.65 -6.19 7.29
CA ASP A 56 9.75 -7.26 7.74
C ASP A 56 8.96 -7.88 6.57
N ASP A 57 8.17 -8.90 6.87
CA ASP A 57 7.39 -9.63 5.87
C ASP A 57 6.34 -8.77 5.16
N GLU A 58 5.71 -7.83 5.88
CA GLU A 58 4.67 -6.94 5.35
C GLU A 58 5.29 -5.84 4.49
N GLU A 59 6.35 -5.21 4.98
CA GLU A 59 7.14 -4.21 4.24
C GLU A 59 7.70 -4.81 2.95
N ALA A 60 8.29 -6.00 3.03
CA ALA A 60 8.82 -6.69 1.86
C ALA A 60 7.72 -7.07 0.86
N LEU A 61 6.52 -7.43 1.33
CA LEU A 61 5.36 -7.69 0.49
C LEU A 61 4.92 -6.43 -0.26
N VAL A 62 4.72 -5.33 0.46
CA VAL A 62 4.32 -4.05 -0.13
C VAL A 62 5.35 -3.59 -1.15
N LEU A 63 6.65 -3.71 -0.86
CA LEU A 63 7.71 -3.35 -1.80
C LEU A 63 7.68 -4.23 -3.07
N ARG A 64 7.48 -5.55 -2.93
CA ARG A 64 7.35 -6.44 -4.09
C ARG A 64 6.16 -6.06 -4.97
N TRP A 65 5.03 -5.76 -4.35
CA TRP A 65 3.82 -5.33 -5.05
C TRP A 65 3.98 -3.95 -5.70
N LEU A 66 4.65 -2.99 -5.04
CA LEU A 66 4.93 -1.67 -5.65
C LEU A 66 5.82 -1.79 -6.88
N LYS A 67 6.84 -2.67 -6.85
CA LYS A 67 7.72 -2.93 -8.00
C LYS A 67 7.01 -3.53 -9.21
N THR A 68 5.83 -4.11 -9.07
CA THR A 68 5.04 -4.59 -10.22
C THR A 68 4.27 -3.46 -10.91
N HIS A 69 4.12 -2.31 -10.23
CA HIS A 69 3.36 -1.15 -10.69
C HIS A 69 4.24 0.05 -11.08
N GLN A 70 5.50 0.06 -10.64
CA GLN A 70 6.50 1.04 -11.06
C GLN A 70 7.24 0.51 -12.29
N ARG A 71 6.81 0.95 -13.48
CA ARG A 71 7.63 0.91 -14.69
C ARG A 71 8.30 2.26 -14.89
#